data_AF-Q17013-F1
#
_entry.id   AF-Q17013-F1
#
_cell.length_a   1.000
_cell.length_b   1.000
_cell.length_c   1.000
_cell.angle_alpha   90.00
_cell.angle_beta   90.00
_cell.angle_gamma   90.00
#
_symmetry.space_group_name_H-M   'P 1'
#
loop_
_entity.id
_entity.type
_entity.pdbx_description
1 polymer ?
#
loop_
_entity_poly.entity_id
_entity_poly.type
_entity_poly.pdbx_seq_one_letter_code
_entity_poly.pdbx_strand_id
1 'polypeptide(L)' 'EAEYKLTTNLEILTDRLQQTYRDLESEKQKTDRLLYSVLPKTVANELRHQRPVAPKRYDSVTLMFSGIVGFGQYCAANM' A
#
# COMPACT_ATOMS: atom_id res chain seq x y z
N GLU A 1 29.32 -1.80 37.34
CA GLU A 1 28.32 -2.79 36.87
C GLU A 1 27.01 -2.14 36.37
N ALA A 2 26.44 -1.17 37.11
CA ALA A 2 25.20 -0.48 36.71
C ALA A 2 25.33 0.37 35.43
N GLU A 3 26.45 1.09 35.25
CA GLU A 3 26.69 1.89 34.04
C GLU A 3 26.80 1.03 32.78
N TYR A 4 27.50 -0.11 32.86
CA TYR A 4 27.61 -1.05 31.75
C TYR A 4 26.24 -1.63 31.36
N LYS A 5 25.39 -1.98 32.33
CA LYS A 5 24.01 -2.42 32.07
C LYS A 5 23.18 -1.32 31.40
N LEU A 6 23.37 -0.05 31.79
CA LEU A 6 22.68 1.08 31.19
C LEU A 6 23.09 1.29 29.73
N THR A 7 24.39 1.27 29.42
CA THR A 7 24.89 1.44 28.05
C THR A 7 24.40 0.32 27.13
N THR A 8 24.46 -0.94 27.59
CA THR A 8 23.93 -2.09 26.82
C THR A 8 22.43 -1.97 26.56
N ASN A 9 21.65 -1.50 27.55
CA ASN A 9 20.22 -1.28 27.36
C ASN A 9 19.93 -0.19 26.31
N LEU A 10 20.70 0.90 26.31
CA LEU A 10 20.55 1.97 25.32
C LEU A 10 20.90 1.50 23.90
N GLU A 11 21.94 0.69 23.75
CA GLU A 11 22.29 0.07 22.46
C GLU A 11 21.16 -0.82 21.94
N ILE A 12 20.64 -1.73 22.78
CA ILE A 12 19.52 -2.62 22.41
C ILE A 12 18.28 -1.81 22.00
N LEU A 13 17.96 -0.74 22.74
CA LEU A 13 16.82 0.11 22.41
C LEU A 13 17.02 0.84 21.08
N THR A 14 18.23 1.31 20.82
CA THR A 14 18.58 1.98 19.56
C THR A 14 18.45 1.02 18.38
N ASP A 15 18.97 -0.20 18.51
CA ASP A 15 18.87 -1.24 17.48
C ASP A 15 17.41 -1.62 17.19
N ARG A 16 16.60 -1.78 18.25
CA ARG A 16 15.17 -2.04 18.11
C ARG A 16 14.45 -0.88 17.42
N LEU A 17 14.79 0.36 17.75
CA LEU A 17 14.19 1.53 17.14
C LEU A 17 14.54 1.61 15.65
N GLN A 18 15.80 1.38 15.29
CA GLN A 18 16.22 1.32 13.89
C GLN A 18 15.52 0.20 13.12
N GLN A 19 15.38 -0.99 13.72
CA GLN A 19 14.65 -2.09 13.10
C GLN A 19 13.18 -1.74 12.86
N THR A 20 12.51 -1.20 13.89
CA THR A 20 11.11 -0.78 13.79
C THR A 20 10.92 0.31 12.73
N TYR A 21 11.88 1.24 12.62
CA TYR A 21 11.87 2.28 11.60
C TYR A 21 11.98 1.68 10.19
N ARG A 22 12.86 0.70 9.97
CA ARG A 22 12.98 -0.02 8.68
C ARG A 22 11.69 -0.75 8.31
N ASP A 23 11.07 -1.42 9.27
CA ASP A 23 9.82 -2.15 9.05
C ASP A 23 8.67 -1.19 8.70
N LEU A 24 8.60 -0.04 9.38
CA LEU A 24 7.63 1.02 9.07
C LEU A 24 7.83 1.59 7.67
N GLU A 25 9.07 1.86 7.26
CA GLU A 25 9.41 2.36 5.92
C GLU A 25 8.98 1.35 4.83
N SER A 26 9.26 0.06 5.06
CA SER A 26 8.84 -1.03 4.16
C SER A 26 7.32 -1.09 4.02
N GLU A 27 6.58 -1.00 5.13
CA GLU A 27 5.12 -1.07 5.10
C GLU A 27 4.50 0.18 4.45
N LYS A 28 5.09 1.36 4.67
CA LYS A 28 4.73 2.58 3.93
C LYS A 28 4.91 2.41 2.43
N GLN A 29 6.04 1.85 1.99
CA GLN A 29 6.29 1.62 0.56
C GLN A 29 5.30 0.64 -0.07
N LYS A 30 4.95 -0.45 0.63
CA LYS A 30 3.92 -1.39 0.16
C LYS A 30 2.56 -0.71 0.01
N THR A 31 2.18 0.08 1.01
CA THR A 31 0.91 0.82 1.03
C THR A 31 0.85 1.82 -0.14
N ASP A 32 1.92 2.58 -0.35
CA ASP A 32 2.04 3.51 -1.47
C ASP A 32 1.92 2.77 -2.81
N ARG A 33 2.66 1.66 -2.97
CA ARG A 33 2.62 0.86 -4.20
C ARG A 33 1.20 0.37 -4.51
N LEU A 34 0.47 -0.08 -3.49
CA LEU A 34 -0.92 -0.50 -3.65
C LEU A 34 -1.79 0.67 -4.11
N LEU A 35 -1.68 1.83 -3.47
CA LEU A 35 -2.43 3.04 -3.82
C LEU A 35 -2.23 3.42 -5.30
N TYR A 36 -0.99 3.38 -5.81
CA TYR A 36 -0.67 3.70 -7.20
C TYR A 36 -1.03 2.60 -8.20
N SER A 37 -1.26 1.35 -7.76
CA SER A 37 -1.63 0.25 -8.64
C SER A 37 -3.11 0.22 -9.02
N VAL A 38 -3.97 0.76 -8.17
CA VAL A 38 -5.43 0.72 -8.35
C VAL A 38 -6.00 2.04 -8.87
N LEU A 39 -5.32 3.16 -8.61
CA LEU A 39 -5.80 4.50 -8.95
C LEU A 39 -4.89 5.17 -9.98
N PRO A 40 -5.45 6.06 -10.83
CA PRO A 40 -4.65 6.95 -11.65
C PRO A 40 -3.67 7.76 -10.78
N LYS A 41 -2.44 7.97 -11.27
CA LYS A 41 -1.38 8.70 -10.55
C LYS A 41 -1.84 10.02 -9.95
N THR A 42 -2.65 10.79 -10.68
CA THR A 42 -3.17 12.09 -10.23
C THR A 42 -4.07 11.94 -9.00
N VAL A 43 -5.01 10.99 -9.02
CA VAL A 43 -5.91 10.68 -7.91
C VAL A 43 -5.13 10.13 -6.71
N ALA A 44 -4.20 9.21 -6.94
CA ALA A 44 -3.35 8.64 -5.90
C ALA A 44 -2.50 9.70 -5.19
N ASN A 45 -1.92 10.66 -5.93
CA ASN A 45 -1.13 11.75 -5.36
C ASN A 45 -1.96 12.64 -4.44
N GLU A 46 -3.17 13.03 -4.86
CA GLU A 46 -4.05 13.86 -4.03
C GLU A 46 -4.42 13.13 -2.73
N LEU A 47 -4.80 11.85 -2.81
CA LEU A 47 -5.12 11.04 -1.62
C LEU A 47 -3.92 10.85 -0.69
N ARG A 48 -2.72 10.64 -1.23
CA ARG A 48 -1.47 10.55 -0.46
C ARG A 48 -1.22 11.81 0.37
N HIS A 49 -1.57 12.97 -0.17
CA HIS A 49 -1.47 14.26 0.52
C HIS A 49 -2.70 14.59 1.39
N GLN A 50 -3.58 13.62 1.63
CA GLN A 50 -4.83 13.77 2.39
C GLN A 50 -5.75 14.85 1.82
N ARG A 51 -5.68 15.08 0.50
CA ARG A 51 -6.54 16.05 -0.19
C ARG A 51 -7.76 15.34 -0.75
N PRO A 52 -8.96 15.93 -0.63
CA PRO A 52 -10.17 15.36 -1.19
C PRO A 52 -10.12 15.41 -2.73
N VAL A 53 -10.58 14.35 -3.38
CA VAL A 53 -10.70 14.28 -4.84
C VAL A 53 -12.16 14.52 -5.22
N ALA A 54 -12.42 15.63 -5.90
CA ALA A 54 -13.76 15.95 -6.38
C ALA A 54 -14.16 15.05 -7.57
N PRO A 55 -15.45 14.67 -7.70
CA PRO A 55 -15.95 13.98 -8.88
C PRO A 55 -15.68 14.80 -10.15
N LYS A 56 -15.24 14.13 -11.21
CA LYS A 56 -14.97 14.76 -12.51
C LYS A 56 -15.77 14.09 -13.61
N ARG A 57 -16.43 14.91 -14.43
CA ARG A 57 -17.02 14.49 -15.70
C ARG A 57 -15.95 14.48 -16.79
N TYR A 58 -15.93 13.44 -17.60
CA TYR A 58 -15.07 13.35 -18.77
C TYR A 58 -15.95 13.32 -20.03
N ASP A 59 -15.68 14.21 -20.97
CA ASP A 59 -16.54 14.38 -22.15
C ASP A 59 -16.37 13.28 -23.20
N SER A 60 -15.18 12.67 -23.26
CA SER A 60 -14.87 11.57 -24.18
C SER A 60 -14.03 10.51 -23.48
N VAL A 61 -14.58 9.32 -23.34
CA VAL A 61 -13.91 8.14 -22.80
C VAL A 61 -14.27 6.92 -23.63
N THR A 62 -13.33 5.98 -23.73
CA THR A 62 -13.57 4.66 -24.34
C THR A 62 -13.52 3.61 -23.25
N LEU A 63 -14.53 2.74 -23.20
CA LEU A 63 -14.61 1.62 -22.28
C LEU A 63 -14.38 0.32 -23.04
N MET A 64 -13.54 -0.56 -22.49
CA MET A 64 -13.36 -1.91 -22.99
C MET A 64 -13.89 -2.90 -21.97
N PHE A 65 -14.79 -3.77 -22.42
CA PHE A 65 -15.26 -4.90 -21.63
C PHE A 65 -14.72 -6.19 -22.25
N SER A 66 -14.21 -7.08 -21.42
CA SER A 66 -13.74 -8.40 -21.81
C SER A 66 -14.13 -9.40 -20.72
N GLY A 67 -14.57 -10.58 -21.14
CA GLY A 67 -15.01 -11.63 -20.25
C GLY A 67 -14.73 -13.00 -20.87
N ILE A 68 -14.70 -14.03 -20.03
CA ILE A 68 -14.44 -15.40 -20.45
C ILE A 68 -15.79 -16.12 -20.60
N VAL A 69 -16.08 -16.59 -21.82
CA VAL A 69 -17.29 -17.37 -22.10
C VAL A 69 -17.26 -18.67 -21.30
N GLY A 70 -18.36 -18.99 -20.63
CA GLY A 70 -18.49 -20.23 -19.86
C GLY A 70 -17.77 -20.24 -18.51
N PHE A 71 -17.13 -19.14 -18.08
CA PHE A 71 -16.41 -19.09 -16.79
C PHE A 71 -17.30 -19.47 -15.60
N GLY A 72 -18.54 -18.99 -15.55
CA GLY A 72 -19.48 -19.35 -14.49
C GLY A 72 -19.83 -20.84 -14.47
N GLN A 73 -19.96 -21.47 -15.65
CA GLN A 73 -20.23 -22.91 -15.77
C GLN A 73 -18.99 -23.73 -15.37
N TYR A 74 -17.80 -23.28 -15.76
CA TYR A 74 -16.54 -23.89 -15.37
C TYR A 74 -16.36 -23.91 -13.85
N CYS A 75 -16.59 -22.78 -13.17
CA CYS A 75 -16.51 -22.71 -11.71
C CYS A 75 -17.53 -23.64 -11.03
N ALA A 76 -18.77 -23.68 -11.53
CA ALA A 76 -19.82 -24.53 -10.97
C ALA A 76 -19.56 -26.03 -11.18
N ALA A 77 -18.84 -26.42 -12.23
CA ALA A 77 -18.51 -27.81 -12.51
C ALA A 77 -17.25 -28.31 -11.78
N ASN A 78 -16.41 -27.41 -11.28
CA ASN A 78 -15.13 -27.73 -10.63
C ASN A 78 -15.04 -27.24 -9.17
N MET A 79 -16.17 -26.78 -8.60
CA MET A 79 -16.38 -26.62 -7.15
C MET A 79 -16.99 -27.90 -6.59
#